data_AF-A0A2N2F6V9-F1
#
_entry.id   AF-A0A2N2F6V9-F1
#
_cell.length_a   1.000
_cell.length_b   1.000
_cell.length_c   1.000
_cell.angle_alpha   90.00
_cell.angle_beta   90.00
_cell.angle_gamma   90.00
#
_symmetry.space_group_name_H-M   'P 1'
#
loop_
_entity.id
_entity.type
_entity.pdbx_description
1 polymer ?
#
loop_
_entity_poly.entity_id
_entity_poly.type
_entity_poly.pdbx_seq_one_letter_code
_entity_poly.pdbx_strand_id
1 'polypeptide(L)'
;GKKTLFPAHFFLIAIPIPWIAEMGILLQKISVYGSFALARLFWSGAALEYPAIVVNGQRFNVELACSGLNGAISLFALALIVAYFVRGRFWKKAVICALSIPYAVLANIARISITVGVGVWISPQAAVGFFHYASDLVLFLIALLLLIASCKVMKCLNFEKIMP
;
A
#
# COMPACT_ATOMS: atom_id res chain seq x y z
N GLY A 1 9.23 9.41 -32.35
CA GLY A 1 9.41 7.96 -32.16
C GLY A 1 8.73 7.51 -30.87
N LYS A 2 7.81 6.54 -30.93
CA LYS A 2 6.99 6.10 -29.77
C LYS A 2 7.78 5.39 -28.64
N LYS A 3 9.10 5.21 -28.79
CA LYS A 3 9.98 4.51 -27.83
C LYS A 3 10.61 5.42 -26.76
N THR A 4 10.62 6.74 -26.92
CA THR A 4 11.17 7.70 -25.93
C THR A 4 10.11 8.33 -25.01
N LEU A 5 8.83 8.15 -25.33
CA LEU A 5 7.72 8.71 -24.54
C LEU A 5 7.51 8.00 -23.20
N PHE A 6 7.79 6.70 -23.10
CA PHE A 6 7.56 5.95 -21.86
C PHE A 6 8.51 6.35 -20.72
N PRO A 7 9.84 6.42 -20.91
CA PRO A 7 10.76 6.91 -19.87
C PRO A 7 10.35 8.30 -19.37
N ALA A 8 10.00 9.21 -20.28
CA ALA A 8 9.58 10.56 -19.91
C ALA A 8 8.33 10.59 -19.02
N HIS A 9 7.30 9.78 -19.33
CA HIS A 9 6.09 9.70 -18.49
C HIS A 9 6.33 8.98 -17.16
N PHE A 10 7.25 8.01 -17.12
CA PHE A 10 7.64 7.35 -15.87
C PHE A 10 8.34 8.33 -14.91
N PHE A 11 9.20 9.21 -15.44
CA PHE A 11 9.85 10.25 -14.63
C PHE A 11 8.89 11.32 -14.08
N LEU A 12 7.70 11.52 -14.68
CA LEU A 12 6.69 12.42 -14.13
C LEU A 12 6.18 11.97 -12.75
N ILE A 13 6.25 10.68 -12.43
CA ILE A 13 5.90 10.14 -11.10
C ILE A 13 6.93 10.56 -10.05
N ALA A 14 8.18 10.78 -10.45
CA ALA A 14 9.24 11.21 -9.57
C ALA A 14 9.17 12.71 -9.25
N ILE A 15 8.35 13.48 -9.96
CA ILE A 15 8.14 14.90 -9.68
C ILE A 15 7.15 14.99 -8.50
N PRO A 16 7.52 15.64 -7.38
CA PRO A 16 6.62 15.81 -6.25
C PRO A 16 5.41 16.65 -6.70
N ILE A 17 4.25 16.00 -6.73
CA ILE A 17 2.99 16.62 -7.14
C ILE A 17 2.53 17.56 -6.00
N PRO A 18 2.03 18.78 -6.28
CA PRO A 18 1.62 19.72 -5.24
C PRO A 18 0.62 19.15 -4.24
N TRP A 19 -0.27 18.25 -4.69
CA TRP A 19 -1.37 17.66 -3.94
C TRP A 19 -1.00 16.38 -3.15
N ILE A 20 0.29 16.04 -3.11
CA ILE A 20 0.76 14.75 -2.55
C ILE A 20 0.57 14.69 -1.02
N ALA A 21 0.63 15.84 -0.35
CA ALA A 21 0.43 15.95 1.09
C ALA A 21 -1.03 15.65 1.47
N GLU A 22 -1.99 16.19 0.71
CA GLU A 22 -3.43 15.97 0.89
C GLU A 22 -3.78 14.50 0.65
N MET A 23 -3.15 13.85 -0.35
CA MET A 23 -3.29 12.41 -0.55
C MET A 23 -2.79 11.64 0.67
N GLY A 24 -1.64 12.03 1.24
CA GLY A 24 -1.11 11.43 2.47
C GLY A 24 -2.11 11.50 3.63
N ILE A 25 -2.76 12.64 3.83
CA ILE A 25 -3.79 12.82 4.87
C ILE A 25 -4.99 11.91 4.60
N LEU A 26 -5.47 11.84 3.35
CA LEU A 26 -6.59 10.97 2.98
C LEU A 26 -6.26 9.48 3.23
N LEU A 27 -5.08 9.06 2.79
CA LEU A 27 -4.57 7.68 2.95
C LEU A 27 -4.38 7.33 4.43
N GLN A 28 -3.85 8.25 5.23
CA GLN A 28 -3.77 8.12 6.68
C GLN A 28 -5.16 7.90 7.26
N LYS A 29 -6.13 8.76 6.92
CA LYS A 29 -7.51 8.64 7.40
C LYS A 29 -8.10 7.27 7.06
N ILE A 30 -8.05 6.85 5.80
CA ILE A 30 -8.57 5.53 5.40
C ILE A 30 -7.88 4.41 6.20
N SER A 31 -6.56 4.49 6.36
CA SER A 31 -5.77 3.46 7.02
C SER A 31 -6.06 3.39 8.53
N VAL A 32 -6.20 4.54 9.21
CA VAL A 32 -6.57 4.60 10.63
C VAL A 32 -7.97 4.03 10.85
N TYR A 33 -8.96 4.47 10.08
CA TYR A 33 -10.34 3.99 10.24
C TYR A 33 -10.47 2.50 9.91
N GLY A 34 -9.80 2.02 8.86
CA GLY A 34 -9.77 0.60 8.50
C GLY A 34 -9.11 -0.26 9.59
N SER A 35 -7.98 0.22 10.14
CA SER A 35 -7.27 -0.50 11.20
C SER A 35 -8.04 -0.48 12.52
N PHE A 36 -8.73 0.62 12.83
CA PHE A 36 -9.63 0.71 13.96
C PHE A 36 -10.80 -0.27 13.84
N ALA A 37 -11.41 -0.37 12.65
CA ALA A 37 -12.47 -1.32 12.39
C ALA A 37 -12.00 -2.77 12.65
N LEU A 38 -10.78 -3.12 12.21
CA LEU A 38 -10.17 -4.42 12.52
C LEU A 38 -9.87 -4.58 14.00
N ALA A 39 -9.31 -3.57 14.67
CA ALA A 39 -9.02 -3.61 16.10
C ALA A 39 -10.28 -3.89 16.94
N ARG A 40 -11.42 -3.30 16.58
CA ARG A 40 -12.71 -3.54 17.27
C ARG A 40 -13.21 -4.98 17.17
N LEU A 41 -12.77 -5.76 16.16
CA LEU A 41 -13.11 -7.18 16.06
C LEU A 41 -12.42 -8.02 17.14
N PHE A 42 -11.24 -7.59 17.59
CA PHE A 42 -10.43 -8.31 18.58
C PHE A 42 -10.50 -7.70 19.98
N TRP A 43 -10.70 -6.38 20.09
CA TRP A 43 -10.76 -5.66 21.35
C TRP A 43 -12.00 -4.77 21.42
N SER A 44 -12.99 -5.19 22.22
CA SER A 44 -14.25 -4.47 22.42
C SER A 44 -14.06 -3.06 23.01
N GLY A 45 -12.98 -2.83 23.76
CA GLY A 45 -12.60 -1.54 24.34
C GLY A 45 -11.72 -0.65 23.44
N ALA A 46 -11.50 -1.01 22.18
CA ALA A 46 -10.74 -0.17 21.27
C ALA A 46 -11.49 1.15 21.01
N ALA A 47 -10.78 2.28 21.19
CA ALA A 47 -11.28 3.62 20.94
C ALA A 47 -10.50 4.31 19.82
N LEU A 48 -11.17 5.17 19.06
CA LEU A 48 -10.56 5.95 17.99
C LEU A 48 -10.28 7.37 18.48
N GLU A 49 -9.00 7.72 18.63
CA GLU A 49 -8.52 9.06 18.97
C GLU A 49 -7.70 9.62 17.81
N TYR A 50 -8.34 9.93 16.68
CA TYR A 50 -7.66 10.25 15.42
C TYR A 50 -6.48 11.24 15.58
N PRO A 51 -5.30 10.99 14.97
CA PRO A 51 -4.94 9.87 14.11
C PRO A 51 -4.37 8.65 14.86
N ALA A 52 -4.88 8.38 16.07
CA ALA A 52 -4.45 7.29 16.93
C ALA A 52 -5.57 6.27 17.19
N ILE A 53 -5.15 5.05 17.51
CA ILE A 53 -6.02 3.98 17.99
C ILE A 53 -5.61 3.68 19.43
N VAL A 54 -6.57 3.69 20.36
CA VAL A 54 -6.33 3.39 21.77
C VAL A 54 -6.91 2.02 22.08
N VAL A 55 -6.08 1.12 22.62
CA VAL A 55 -6.48 -0.23 23.02
C VAL A 55 -5.86 -0.53 24.38
N ASN A 56 -6.67 -1.00 25.35
CA ASN A 56 -6.21 -1.31 26.71
C ASN A 56 -5.42 -0.18 27.40
N GLY A 57 -5.81 1.08 27.15
CA GLY A 57 -5.11 2.26 27.68
C GLY A 57 -3.79 2.61 26.98
N GLN A 58 -3.36 1.82 26.00
CA GLN A 58 -2.20 2.11 25.16
C GLN A 58 -2.61 2.86 23.91
N ARG A 59 -1.88 3.94 23.59
CA ARG A 59 -2.14 4.81 22.44
C ARG A 59 -1.17 4.51 21.31
N PHE A 60 -1.70 4.13 20.15
CA PHE A 60 -0.94 3.87 18.93
C PHE A 60 -1.18 4.99 17.92
N ASN A 61 -0.24 5.95 17.85
CA ASN A 61 -0.31 7.05 16.90
C ASN A 61 0.09 6.58 15.49
N VAL A 62 -0.74 6.87 14.49
CA VAL A 62 -0.40 6.67 13.08
C VAL A 62 0.06 8.01 12.53
N GLU A 63 1.37 8.24 12.49
CA GLU A 63 1.92 9.49 11.96
C GLU A 63 1.72 9.61 10.44
N LEU A 64 1.88 10.82 9.90
CA LEU A 64 1.71 11.07 8.46
C LEU A 64 2.72 10.26 7.62
N ALA A 65 3.91 9.99 8.16
CA ALA A 65 4.90 9.09 7.55
C ALA A 65 4.37 7.66 7.38
N CYS A 66 3.41 7.25 8.20
CA CYS A 66 2.73 5.96 8.18
C CYS A 66 1.42 5.95 7.38
N SER A 67 1.12 7.01 6.64
CA SER A 67 -0.10 7.15 5.82
C SER A 67 -0.29 6.05 4.79
N GLY A 68 0.78 5.37 4.37
CA GLY A 68 0.77 4.38 3.29
C GLY A 68 1.04 4.99 1.91
N LEU A 69 1.27 6.31 1.83
CA LEU A 69 1.50 7.02 0.57
C LEU A 69 2.76 6.53 -0.17
N ASN A 70 3.88 6.36 0.54
CA ASN A 70 5.13 5.87 -0.07
C ASN A 70 4.94 4.48 -0.68
N GLY A 71 4.31 3.56 0.07
CA GLY A 71 3.99 2.21 -0.44
C GLY A 71 3.06 2.24 -1.65
N ALA A 72 2.06 3.12 -1.67
CA ALA A 72 1.16 3.30 -2.80
C ALA A 72 1.88 3.82 -4.05
N ILE A 73 2.75 4.82 -3.91
CA ILE A 73 3.56 5.36 -5.02
C ILE A 73 4.51 4.27 -5.56
N SER A 74 5.21 3.56 -4.69
CA SER A 74 6.12 2.48 -5.09
C SER A 74 5.39 1.36 -5.82
N LEU A 75 4.23 0.93 -5.32
CA LEU A 75 3.45 -0.13 -5.95
C LEU A 75 2.82 0.34 -7.28
N PHE A 76 2.38 1.59 -7.36
CA PHE A 76 1.87 2.19 -8.59
C PHE A 76 2.97 2.32 -9.67
N ALA A 77 4.18 2.72 -9.28
CA ALA A 77 5.33 2.76 -10.17
C ALA A 77 5.66 1.36 -10.73
N LEU A 78 5.67 0.33 -9.88
CA LEU A 78 5.82 -1.06 -10.32
C LEU A 78 4.67 -1.51 -11.22
N ALA A 79 3.43 -1.12 -10.92
CA ALA A 79 2.28 -1.43 -11.76
C ALA A 79 2.42 -0.84 -13.17
N LEU A 80 2.96 0.38 -13.30
CA LEU A 80 3.24 0.99 -14.59
C LEU A 80 4.36 0.28 -15.36
N ILE A 81 5.43 -0.15 -14.66
CA ILE A 81 6.48 -0.97 -15.26
C ILE A 81 5.90 -2.29 -15.79
N VAL A 82 5.13 -3.00 -14.97
CA VAL A 82 4.46 -4.25 -15.35
C VAL A 82 3.54 -4.01 -16.54
N ALA A 83 2.67 -2.98 -16.48
CA ALA A 83 1.76 -2.61 -17.54
C ALA A 83 2.48 -2.24 -18.85
N TYR A 84 3.70 -1.70 -18.79
CA TYR A 84 4.49 -1.38 -19.97
C TYR A 84 4.96 -2.63 -20.72
N PHE A 85 5.61 -3.56 -20.01
CA PHE A 85 6.17 -4.77 -20.61
C PHE A 85 5.11 -5.78 -21.04
N VAL A 86 3.97 -5.79 -20.36
CA VAL A 86 2.85 -6.68 -20.63
C VAL A 86 2.13 -6.30 -21.94
N ARG A 87 1.85 -7.30 -22.79
CA ARG A 87 1.01 -7.13 -23.98
C ARG A 87 -0.47 -7.23 -23.59
N GLY A 88 -1.27 -6.25 -23.97
CA GLY A 88 -2.70 -6.22 -23.64
C GLY A 88 -3.39 -4.92 -24.05
N ARG A 89 -4.73 -4.93 -24.01
CA ARG A 89 -5.57 -3.75 -24.26
C ARG A 89 -5.29 -2.67 -23.21
N PHE A 90 -5.28 -1.41 -23.62
CA PHE A 90 -5.00 -0.27 -22.74
C PHE A 90 -5.86 -0.25 -21.46
N TRP A 91 -7.15 -0.56 -21.58
CA TRP A 91 -8.05 -0.60 -20.42
C TRP A 91 -7.62 -1.61 -19.34
N LYS A 92 -7.07 -2.77 -19.74
CA LYS A 92 -6.58 -3.77 -18.77
C LYS A 92 -5.37 -3.27 -18.01
N LYS A 93 -4.47 -2.56 -18.71
CA LYS A 93 -3.30 -1.90 -18.12
C LYS A 93 -3.73 -0.82 -17.12
N ALA A 94 -4.71 0.01 -17.49
CA ALA A 94 -5.28 1.02 -16.61
C ALA A 94 -5.90 0.39 -15.34
N VAL A 95 -6.63 -0.72 -15.48
CA VAL A 95 -7.19 -1.46 -14.33
C VAL A 95 -6.10 -1.99 -13.41
N ILE A 96 -5.00 -2.55 -13.94
CA ILE A 96 -3.85 -3.01 -13.12
C ILE A 96 -3.27 -1.85 -12.32
N CYS A 97 -3.01 -0.72 -12.97
CA CYS A 97 -2.49 0.45 -12.29
C CYS A 97 -3.48 0.97 -11.23
N ALA A 98 -4.78 0.99 -11.53
CA ALA A 98 -5.80 1.39 -10.57
C ALA A 98 -5.86 0.44 -9.36
N LEU A 99 -5.67 -0.87 -9.54
CA LEU A 99 -5.65 -1.88 -8.47
C LEU A 99 -4.44 -1.77 -7.52
N SER A 100 -3.34 -1.15 -7.95
CA SER A 100 -2.20 -0.92 -7.07
C SER A 100 -2.56 -0.05 -5.84
N ILE A 101 -3.45 0.93 -6.01
CA ILE A 101 -3.88 1.83 -4.92
C ILE A 101 -4.64 1.06 -3.82
N PRO A 102 -5.75 0.34 -4.09
CA PRO A 102 -6.45 -0.41 -3.05
C PRO A 102 -5.58 -1.50 -2.43
N TYR A 103 -4.68 -2.16 -3.19
CA TYR A 103 -3.76 -3.13 -2.60
C TYR A 103 -2.77 -2.48 -1.63
N ALA A 104 -2.21 -1.32 -1.96
CA ALA A 104 -1.34 -0.58 -1.04
C ALA A 104 -2.09 -0.12 0.22
N VAL A 105 -3.33 0.35 0.07
CA VAL A 105 -4.19 0.75 1.20
C VAL A 105 -4.48 -0.45 2.11
N LEU A 106 -4.88 -1.59 1.55
CA LEU A 106 -5.15 -2.80 2.32
C LEU A 106 -3.90 -3.31 3.05
N ALA A 107 -2.75 -3.30 2.37
CA ALA A 107 -1.47 -3.63 2.99
C ALA A 107 -1.16 -2.69 4.17
N ASN A 108 -1.39 -1.38 4.02
CA ASN A 108 -1.15 -0.43 5.11
C ASN A 108 -2.13 -0.61 6.28
N ILE A 109 -3.39 -0.92 6.02
CA ILE A 109 -4.37 -1.26 7.07
C ILE A 109 -3.93 -2.51 7.84
N ALA A 110 -3.52 -3.56 7.13
CA ALA A 110 -3.02 -4.78 7.76
C ALA A 110 -1.78 -4.51 8.62
N ARG A 111 -0.85 -3.69 8.13
CA ARG A 111 0.39 -3.28 8.79
C ARG A 111 0.14 -2.57 10.11
N ILE A 112 -0.71 -1.55 10.10
CA ILE A 112 -1.09 -0.82 11.32
C ILE A 112 -1.82 -1.76 12.29
N SER A 113 -2.73 -2.61 11.80
CA SER A 113 -3.45 -3.56 12.64
C SER A 113 -2.53 -4.58 13.32
N ILE A 114 -1.54 -5.11 12.59
CA ILE A 114 -0.50 -6.00 13.15
C ILE A 114 0.35 -5.23 14.17
N THR A 115 0.74 -4.00 13.87
CA THR A 115 1.53 -3.15 14.77
C THR A 115 0.78 -2.89 16.09
N VAL A 116 -0.51 -2.55 16.02
CA VAL A 116 -1.38 -2.41 17.21
C VAL A 116 -1.46 -3.73 17.97
N GLY A 117 -1.72 -4.86 17.29
CA GLY A 117 -1.83 -6.16 17.95
C GLY A 117 -0.55 -6.61 18.65
N VAL A 118 0.60 -6.43 18.00
CA VAL A 118 1.93 -6.66 18.59
C VAL A 118 2.15 -5.76 19.80
N GLY A 119 1.74 -4.49 19.71
CA GLY A 119 1.84 -3.53 20.79
C GLY A 119 1.05 -3.93 22.04
N VAL A 120 -0.16 -4.44 21.82
CA VAL A 120 -1.08 -4.86 22.88
C VAL A 120 -0.67 -6.19 23.51
N TRP A 121 -0.18 -7.16 22.73
CA TRP A 121 0.13 -8.50 23.23
C TRP A 121 1.57 -8.67 23.71
N ILE A 122 2.53 -7.97 23.11
CA ILE A 122 3.97 -8.14 23.41
C ILE A 122 4.47 -6.93 24.17
N SER A 123 4.62 -5.78 23.49
CA SER A 123 5.00 -4.51 24.09
C SER A 123 4.91 -3.37 23.07
N PRO A 124 4.69 -2.12 23.52
CA PRO A 124 4.76 -0.95 22.64
C PRO A 124 6.11 -0.81 21.91
N GLN A 125 7.22 -1.22 22.55
CA GLN A 125 8.56 -1.16 21.96
C GLN A 125 8.73 -2.18 20.82
N ALA A 126 8.14 -3.38 20.95
CA ALA A 126 8.16 -4.37 19.87
C ALA A 126 7.38 -3.89 18.64
N ALA A 127 6.29 -3.14 18.84
CA ALA A 127 5.48 -2.58 17.77
C ALA A 127 6.23 -1.53 16.92
N VAL A 128 7.07 -0.70 17.54
CA VAL A 128 7.84 0.36 16.84
C VAL A 128 9.20 -0.14 16.33
N GLY A 129 9.68 -1.29 16.84
CA GLY A 129 10.95 -1.89 16.47
C GLY A 129 10.89 -2.75 15.21
N PHE A 130 11.50 -3.94 15.28
CA PHE A 130 11.64 -4.88 14.16
C PHE A 130 10.33 -5.17 13.41
N PHE A 131 9.22 -5.34 14.14
CA PHE A 131 7.94 -5.69 13.53
C PHE A 131 7.39 -4.60 12.63
N HIS A 132 7.66 -3.32 12.92
CA HIS A 132 7.26 -2.22 12.05
C HIS A 132 7.89 -2.39 10.67
N TYR A 133 9.22 -2.36 10.61
CA TYR A 133 9.96 -2.44 9.34
C TYR A 133 9.79 -3.79 8.62
N ALA A 134 9.73 -4.90 9.35
CA ALA A 134 9.53 -6.22 8.75
C ALA A 134 8.12 -6.34 8.13
N SER A 135 7.09 -5.86 8.83
CA SER A 135 5.72 -5.90 8.32
C SER A 135 5.54 -5.01 7.09
N ASP A 136 6.22 -3.85 7.04
CA ASP A 136 6.22 -2.94 5.90
C ASP A 136 6.69 -3.66 4.62
N LEU A 137 7.84 -4.34 4.69
CA LEU A 137 8.40 -5.05 3.53
C LEU A 137 7.53 -6.24 3.14
N VAL A 138 7.12 -7.07 4.10
CA VAL A 138 6.35 -8.29 3.83
C VAL A 138 5.00 -7.95 3.20
N LEU A 139 4.28 -6.96 3.73
CA LEU A 139 2.98 -6.57 3.21
C LEU A 139 3.08 -5.86 1.86
N PHE A 140 4.16 -5.11 1.62
CA PHE A 140 4.45 -4.59 0.28
C PHE A 140 4.65 -5.71 -0.74
N LEU A 141 5.43 -6.75 -0.40
CA LEU A 141 5.63 -7.91 -1.27
C LEU A 141 4.33 -8.66 -1.53
N ILE A 142 3.47 -8.82 -0.51
CA ILE A 142 2.13 -9.41 -0.68
C ILE A 142 1.29 -8.58 -1.65
N ALA A 143 1.26 -7.25 -1.50
CA ALA A 143 0.53 -6.36 -2.40
C ALA A 143 1.05 -6.44 -3.84
N LEU A 144 2.37 -6.56 -4.03
CA LEU A 144 2.99 -6.78 -5.33
C LEU A 144 2.60 -8.13 -5.94
N LEU A 145 2.58 -9.21 -5.14
CA LEU A 145 2.14 -10.52 -5.60
C LEU A 145 0.67 -10.52 -6.02
N LEU A 146 -0.21 -9.84 -5.27
CA LEU A 146 -1.62 -9.67 -5.65
C LEU A 146 -1.77 -8.91 -6.97
N LEU A 147 -0.97 -7.86 -7.17
CA LEU A 147 -0.94 -7.12 -8.43
C LEU A 147 -0.53 -8.04 -9.61
N ILE A 148 0.54 -8.81 -9.46
CA ILE A 148 1.02 -9.76 -10.47
C ILE A 148 -0.03 -10.85 -10.73
N ALA A 149 -0.66 -11.38 -9.69
CA ALA A 149 -1.73 -12.37 -9.82
C ALA A 149 -2.91 -11.81 -10.61
N SER A 150 -3.32 -10.57 -10.34
CA SER A 150 -4.38 -9.87 -11.09
C SER A 150 -4.01 -9.68 -12.57
N CYS A 151 -2.75 -9.40 -12.88
CA CYS A 151 -2.27 -9.36 -14.27
C CYS A 151 -2.39 -10.73 -14.96
N LYS A 152 -2.15 -11.84 -14.24
CA LYS A 152 -2.27 -13.21 -14.75
C LYS A 152 -3.73 -13.54 -15.04
N VAL A 153 -4.62 -13.26 -14.08
CA VAL A 153 -6.07 -13.49 -14.19
C VAL A 153 -6.66 -12.72 -15.37
N MET A 154 -6.26 -11.47 -15.57
CA MET A 154 -6.73 -10.67 -16.70
C MET A 154 -6.12 -11.06 -18.06
N LYS A 155 -5.31 -12.13 -18.11
CA LYS A 155 -4.56 -12.59 -19.29
C LYS A 155 -3.70 -11.48 -19.90
N CYS A 156 -3.10 -10.68 -19.04
CA CYS A 156 -2.16 -9.64 -19.44
C CYS A 156 -0.71 -10.19 -19.39
N LEU A 157 -0.40 -11.09 -18.46
CA LEU A 157 0.91 -11.75 -18.39
C LEU A 157 1.04 -12.86 -19.45
N ASN A 158 1.43 -12.51 -20.67
CA ASN A 158 2.02 -13.46 -21.61
C ASN A 158 3.55 -13.29 -21.60
N PHE A 159 4.22 -13.95 -20.66
CA PHE A 159 5.69 -13.99 -20.58
C PHE A 159 6.34 -14.78 -21.72
N GLU A 160 5.61 -15.68 -22.39
CA GLU A 160 6.10 -16.48 -23.54
C GLU A 160 6.61 -15.66 -24.73
N LYS A 161 6.35 -14.35 -24.79
CA LYS A 161 6.86 -13.46 -25.85
C LYS A 161 7.81 -12.37 -25.34
N ILE A 162 8.29 -12.49 -24.09
CA ILE A 162 9.16 -11.49 -23.44
C ILE A 162 10.65 -11.84 -23.56
N MET A 163 11.01 -13.10 -23.81
CA MET A 163 12.36 -13.46 -24.26
C MET A 163 12.34 -13.76 -25.77
N PRO A 164 13.20 -13.12 -26.57
CA PRO A 164 13.42 -13.51 -27.97
C PRO A 164 14.02 -14.92 -28.07
#